data_AF-A0A8J8D4B1-F1
#
_entry.id   AF-A0A8J8D4B1-F1
#
_cell.length_a   1.000
_cell.length_b   1.000
_cell.length_c   1.000
_cell.angle_alpha   90.00
_cell.angle_beta   90.00
_cell.angle_gamma   90.00
#
_symmetry.space_group_name_H-M   'P 1'
#
loop_
_entity.id
_entity.type
_entity.pdbx_description
1 polymer ?
#
loop_
_entity_poly.entity_id
_entity_poly.type
_entity_poly.pdbx_seq_one_letter_code
_entity_poly.pdbx_strand_id
1 'polypeptide(L)'
;MESASFTEPPETEETRRGFSDPFATLDAGAYGTDVCVPRDEISQSFPNEDIQLVRVYVDKNRHLRRVEDDTFVRNVVNEDPGDDVAFVKAMLADVPAEADPDDVMVSALLDELIPESFVRLDEPDDENVVTAVMALDTDLSKFELLRTLGRLTEQEGVSPAELQTVVGTLNDLDGKNIDRYLRDQLL
;
A
#
# COMPACT_ATOMS: atom_id res chain seq x y z
N MET A 1 -26.98 49.16 14.18
CA MET A 1 -26.38 48.38 13.07
C MET A 1 -25.25 47.59 13.69
N GLU A 2 -25.53 46.36 14.09
CA GLU A 2 -24.55 45.40 14.60
C GLU A 2 -23.90 44.72 13.40
N SER A 3 -22.58 44.86 13.27
CA SER A 3 -21.79 44.10 12.30
C SER A 3 -21.56 42.70 12.88
N ALA A 4 -22.17 41.70 12.26
CA ALA A 4 -21.90 40.31 12.57
C ALA A 4 -20.46 39.97 12.16
N SER A 5 -19.63 39.70 13.16
CA SER A 5 -18.33 39.03 12.99
C SER A 5 -18.61 37.62 12.47
N PHE A 6 -18.20 37.33 11.24
CA PHE A 6 -18.06 35.96 10.77
C PHE A 6 -16.93 35.32 11.57
N THR A 7 -17.30 34.57 12.60
CA THR A 7 -16.39 33.60 13.20
C THR A 7 -16.25 32.47 12.19
N GLU A 8 -15.08 32.38 11.56
CA GLU A 8 -14.70 31.18 10.81
C GLU A 8 -14.85 29.97 11.75
N PRO A 9 -15.51 28.89 11.31
CA PRO A 9 -15.52 27.67 12.10
C PRO A 9 -14.08 27.22 12.32
N PRO A 10 -13.76 26.63 13.49
CA PRO A 10 -12.43 26.08 13.69
C PRO A 10 -12.16 25.09 12.56
N GLU A 11 -11.00 25.24 11.93
CA GLU A 11 -10.43 24.25 11.03
C GLU A 11 -10.61 22.89 11.71
N THR A 12 -11.57 22.09 11.23
CA THR A 12 -11.62 20.68 11.55
C THR A 12 -10.23 20.17 11.24
N GLU A 13 -9.54 19.57 12.21
CA GLU A 13 -8.26 18.90 12.00
C GLU A 13 -8.32 18.24 10.63
N GLU A 14 -7.68 18.88 9.64
CA GLU A 14 -7.40 18.24 8.38
C GLU A 14 -6.62 17.03 8.84
N THR A 15 -7.29 15.89 8.79
CA THR A 15 -6.70 14.61 9.13
C THR A 15 -5.58 14.52 8.13
N ARG A 16 -4.35 14.90 8.52
CA ARG A 16 -3.16 14.68 7.72
C ARG A 16 -3.18 13.19 7.49
N ARG A 17 -3.68 12.78 6.33
CA ARG A 17 -3.46 11.43 5.84
C ARG A 17 -1.98 11.44 5.54
N GLY A 18 -1.17 10.85 6.41
CA GLY A 18 0.23 10.69 6.11
C GLY A 18 0.32 9.69 4.98
N PHE A 19 0.42 10.19 3.77
CA PHE A 19 0.79 9.39 2.63
C PHE A 19 2.30 9.27 2.63
N SER A 20 2.77 8.03 2.55
CA SER A 20 4.17 7.71 2.35
C SER A 20 4.22 6.55 1.37
N ASP A 21 5.19 6.60 0.45
CA ASP A 21 5.46 5.44 -0.40
C ASP A 21 6.35 4.46 0.38
N PRO A 22 5.90 3.23 0.66
CA PRO A 22 6.72 2.26 1.39
C PRO A 22 8.00 1.86 0.64
N PHE A 23 8.10 2.17 -0.66
CA PHE A 23 9.33 1.96 -1.45
C PHE A 23 10.29 3.15 -1.41
N ALA A 24 9.92 4.28 -0.77
CA ALA A 24 10.69 5.53 -0.79
C ALA A 24 12.14 5.37 -0.33
N THR A 25 12.42 4.47 0.61
CA THR A 25 13.75 4.27 1.19
C THR A 25 14.51 3.06 0.63
N LEU A 26 13.89 2.25 -0.23
CA LEU A 26 14.53 1.10 -0.86
C LEU A 26 15.58 1.51 -1.89
N ASP A 27 16.74 0.87 -1.90
CA ASP A 27 17.78 1.13 -2.89
C ASP A 27 17.39 0.63 -4.29
N ALA A 28 18.02 1.21 -5.32
CA ALA A 28 17.90 0.66 -6.68
C ALA A 28 18.43 -0.77 -6.73
N GLY A 29 17.68 -1.66 -7.38
CA GLY A 29 17.90 -3.10 -7.42
C GLY A 29 17.21 -3.88 -6.30
N ALA A 30 16.63 -3.21 -5.30
CA ALA A 30 15.88 -3.89 -4.25
C ALA A 30 14.58 -4.48 -4.79
N TYR A 31 14.24 -5.69 -4.31
CA TYR A 31 12.98 -6.36 -4.61
C TYR A 31 11.90 -6.00 -3.60
N GLY A 32 10.66 -6.07 -4.04
CA GLY A 32 9.51 -5.93 -3.18
C GLY A 32 8.23 -6.46 -3.80
N THR A 33 7.14 -6.33 -3.05
CA THR A 33 5.79 -6.62 -3.52
C THR A 33 4.90 -5.43 -3.25
N ASP A 34 4.23 -4.96 -4.28
CA ASP A 34 3.24 -3.89 -4.20
C ASP A 34 1.83 -4.47 -4.34
N VAL A 35 0.83 -3.72 -3.86
CA VAL A 35 -0.58 -3.98 -4.10
C VAL A 35 -1.10 -2.84 -4.93
N CYS A 36 -1.46 -3.13 -6.18
CA CYS A 36 -1.71 -2.14 -7.19
C CYS A 36 -3.14 -2.24 -7.75
N VAL A 37 -3.66 -1.12 -8.23
CA VAL A 37 -4.86 -1.07 -9.09
C VAL A 37 -4.52 -0.46 -10.44
N PRO A 38 -5.19 -0.87 -11.53
CA PRO A 38 -5.07 -0.18 -12.80
C PRO A 38 -5.39 1.30 -12.66
N ARG A 39 -4.64 2.15 -13.36
CA ARG A 39 -4.82 3.62 -13.29
C ARG A 39 -6.26 4.07 -13.55
N ASP A 40 -6.97 3.40 -14.45
CA ASP A 40 -8.34 3.76 -14.83
C ASP A 40 -9.40 3.22 -13.85
N GLU A 41 -9.01 2.40 -12.89
CA GLU A 41 -9.87 1.72 -11.90
C GLU A 41 -9.66 2.24 -10.47
N ILE A 42 -8.98 3.39 -10.31
CA ILE A 42 -8.72 3.97 -8.99
C ILE A 42 -10.05 4.31 -8.30
N SER A 43 -10.37 3.56 -7.25
CA SER A 43 -11.48 3.81 -6.34
C SER A 43 -10.96 4.27 -4.98
N GLN A 44 -11.80 4.98 -4.20
CA GLN A 44 -11.40 5.44 -2.86
C GLN A 44 -11.26 4.32 -1.84
N SER A 45 -11.84 3.14 -2.11
CA SER A 45 -11.99 2.05 -1.13
C SER A 45 -11.12 0.83 -1.40
N PHE A 46 -10.39 0.77 -2.52
CA PHE A 46 -9.53 -0.37 -2.92
C PHE A 46 -10.14 -1.74 -2.56
N PRO A 47 -11.30 -2.09 -3.13
CA PRO A 47 -11.96 -3.35 -2.80
C PRO A 47 -11.07 -4.53 -3.24
N ASN A 48 -11.21 -5.67 -2.56
CA ASN A 48 -10.30 -6.81 -2.71
C ASN A 48 -10.24 -7.34 -4.16
N GLU A 49 -11.34 -7.20 -4.91
CA GLU A 49 -11.46 -7.61 -6.31
C GLU A 49 -10.70 -6.72 -7.30
N ASP A 50 -10.43 -5.47 -6.96
CA ASP A 50 -9.79 -4.49 -7.84
C ASP A 50 -8.26 -4.44 -7.65
N ILE A 51 -7.77 -4.96 -6.52
CA ILE A 51 -6.35 -4.93 -6.16
C ILE A 51 -5.59 -6.15 -6.67
N GLN A 52 -4.36 -5.93 -7.10
CA GLN A 52 -3.46 -6.93 -7.65
C GLN A 52 -2.15 -6.94 -6.89
N LEU A 53 -1.69 -8.13 -6.47
CA LEU A 53 -0.36 -8.31 -5.92
C LEU A 53 0.65 -8.32 -7.07
N VAL A 54 1.63 -7.41 -7.05
CA VAL A 54 2.64 -7.28 -8.11
C VAL A 54 4.04 -7.40 -7.50
N ARG A 55 4.80 -8.40 -7.96
CA ARG A 55 6.23 -8.53 -7.61
C ARG A 55 7.04 -7.55 -8.44
N VAL A 56 7.81 -6.71 -7.77
CA VAL A 56 8.51 -5.58 -8.38
C VAL A 56 9.96 -5.49 -7.93
N TYR A 57 10.76 -4.73 -8.67
CA TYR A 57 12.04 -4.22 -8.23
C TYR A 57 12.14 -2.71 -8.48
N VAL A 58 12.96 -2.01 -7.70
CA VAL A 58 13.23 -0.58 -7.89
C VAL A 58 14.33 -0.42 -8.95
N ASP A 59 14.04 0.18 -10.10
CA ASP A 59 15.04 0.44 -11.12
C ASP A 59 15.94 1.65 -10.77
N LYS A 60 16.98 1.87 -11.57
CA LYS A 60 17.95 2.97 -11.39
C LYS A 60 17.34 4.37 -11.47
N ASN A 61 16.19 4.51 -12.11
CA ASN A 61 15.46 5.76 -12.26
C ASN A 61 14.35 5.91 -11.22
N ARG A 62 14.29 4.99 -10.23
CA ARG A 62 13.26 4.97 -9.19
C ARG A 62 11.87 4.61 -9.71
N HIS A 63 11.81 3.80 -10.77
CA HIS A 63 10.57 3.17 -11.21
C HIS A 63 10.42 1.80 -10.56
N LEU A 64 9.21 1.44 -10.19
CA LEU A 64 8.87 0.05 -9.93
C LEU A 64 8.64 -0.65 -11.26
N ARG A 65 9.39 -1.72 -11.49
CA ARG A 65 9.24 -2.59 -12.65
C ARG A 65 8.87 -4.00 -12.19
N ARG A 66 8.00 -4.66 -12.96
CA ARG A 66 7.62 -6.05 -12.71
C ARG A 66 8.87 -6.93 -12.81
N VAL A 67 8.99 -7.87 -11.88
CA VAL A 67 10.09 -8.85 -11.86
C VAL A 67 10.04 -9.77 -13.08
N GLU A 68 8.84 -10.16 -13.51
CA GLU A 68 8.64 -11.20 -14.54
C GLU A 68 9.14 -10.77 -15.92
N ASP A 69 8.84 -9.53 -16.32
CA ASP A 69 8.93 -9.08 -17.71
C ASP A 69 9.56 -7.68 -17.88
N ASP A 70 10.02 -7.06 -16.79
CA ASP A 70 10.62 -5.72 -16.77
C ASP A 70 9.65 -4.58 -17.11
N THR A 71 8.34 -4.84 -17.14
CA THR A 71 7.31 -3.85 -17.47
C THR A 71 7.21 -2.79 -16.38
N PHE A 72 7.09 -1.52 -16.79
CA PHE A 72 6.91 -0.40 -15.87
C PHE A 72 5.56 -0.50 -15.15
N VAL A 73 5.56 -0.29 -13.83
CA VAL A 73 4.35 -0.29 -13.01
C VAL A 73 3.98 1.14 -12.61
N ARG A 74 4.89 1.83 -11.92
CA ARG A 74 4.71 3.21 -11.43
C ARG A 74 6.05 3.80 -10.99
N ASN A 75 6.10 5.12 -10.78
CA ASN A 75 7.24 5.72 -10.07
C ASN A 75 7.14 5.51 -8.57
N VAL A 76 8.31 5.44 -7.92
CA VAL A 76 8.42 5.58 -6.47
C VAL A 76 8.39 7.08 -6.11
N VAL A 77 7.52 7.46 -5.18
CA VAL A 77 7.40 8.83 -4.67
C VAL A 77 8.24 8.96 -3.40
N ASN A 78 9.42 9.59 -3.52
CA ASN A 78 10.39 9.71 -2.42
C ASN A 78 10.33 11.05 -1.66
N GLU A 79 9.50 11.99 -2.12
CA GLU A 79 9.26 13.28 -1.47
C GLU A 79 7.75 13.48 -1.34
N ASP A 80 7.30 13.94 -0.17
CA ASP A 80 5.89 14.27 0.06
C ASP A 80 5.49 15.47 -0.81
N PRO A 81 4.62 15.28 -1.82
CA PRO A 81 4.15 16.34 -2.70
C PRO A 81 3.02 17.17 -2.08
N GLY A 82 2.56 16.86 -0.86
CA GLY A 82 1.72 17.69 0.00
C GLY A 82 0.23 17.34 0.04
N ASP A 83 -0.29 16.57 -0.92
CA ASP A 83 -1.68 16.08 -0.92
C ASP A 83 -1.85 14.75 -1.68
N ASP A 84 -2.96 14.05 -1.42
CA ASP A 84 -3.32 12.75 -2.01
C ASP A 84 -3.27 12.76 -3.55
N VAL A 85 -3.80 13.82 -4.17
CA VAL A 85 -3.88 13.94 -5.63
C VAL A 85 -2.49 14.16 -6.21
N ALA A 86 -1.66 14.93 -5.53
CA ALA A 86 -0.28 15.17 -5.91
C ALA A 86 0.58 13.89 -5.80
N PHE A 87 0.35 13.06 -4.79
CA PHE A 87 0.97 11.73 -4.66
C PHE A 87 0.64 10.82 -5.85
N VAL A 88 -0.65 10.71 -6.18
CA VAL A 88 -1.09 9.90 -7.34
C VAL A 88 -0.50 10.45 -8.64
N LYS A 89 -0.46 11.77 -8.81
CA LYS A 89 0.17 12.39 -9.99
C LYS A 89 1.68 12.11 -10.06
N ALA A 90 2.39 12.11 -8.94
CA ALA A 90 3.82 11.83 -8.90
C ALA A 90 4.15 10.38 -9.31
N MET A 91 3.33 9.40 -8.90
CA MET A 91 3.46 8.01 -9.36
C MET A 91 3.32 7.86 -10.88
N LEU A 92 2.57 8.77 -11.51
CA LEU A 92 2.21 8.74 -12.93
C LEU A 92 2.93 9.82 -13.76
N ALA A 93 3.89 10.54 -13.16
CA ALA A 93 4.69 11.54 -13.85
C ALA A 93 5.73 10.86 -14.76
N ASP A 94 6.19 11.52 -15.82
CA ASP A 94 7.37 11.10 -16.59
C ASP A 94 7.42 9.58 -16.97
N VAL A 95 6.25 8.98 -17.24
CA VAL A 95 6.13 7.56 -17.58
C VAL A 95 7.04 7.25 -18.79
N PRO A 96 7.87 6.19 -18.70
CA PRO A 96 8.78 5.84 -19.78
C PRO A 96 8.07 5.62 -21.11
N ALA A 97 8.68 6.04 -22.22
CA ALA A 97 8.04 5.98 -23.54
C ALA A 97 7.78 4.55 -24.03
N GLU A 98 8.51 3.57 -23.47
CA GLU A 98 8.32 2.14 -23.73
C GLU A 98 7.18 1.51 -22.92
N ALA A 99 6.66 2.20 -21.90
CA ALA A 99 5.60 1.65 -21.06
C ALA A 99 4.27 1.59 -21.82
N ASP A 100 3.57 0.46 -21.66
CA ASP A 100 2.18 0.34 -22.12
C ASP A 100 1.28 1.12 -21.16
N PRO A 101 0.45 2.07 -21.63
CA PRO A 101 -0.51 2.78 -20.79
C PRO A 101 -1.44 1.86 -20.00
N ASP A 102 -1.76 0.68 -20.53
CA ASP A 102 -2.67 -0.29 -19.90
C ASP A 102 -1.99 -1.03 -18.73
N ASP A 103 -0.66 -1.03 -18.66
CA ASP A 103 0.13 -1.64 -17.59
C ASP A 103 0.50 -0.66 -16.47
N VAL A 104 0.18 0.63 -16.62
CA VAL A 104 0.46 1.64 -15.60
C VAL A 104 -0.53 1.52 -14.45
N MET A 105 0.01 1.36 -13.24
CA MET A 105 -0.77 1.11 -12.04
C MET A 105 -0.55 2.18 -10.97
N VAL A 106 -1.37 2.15 -9.93
CA VAL A 106 -1.29 2.99 -8.74
C VAL A 106 -1.23 2.08 -7.51
N SER A 107 -0.37 2.40 -6.55
CA SER A 107 -0.28 1.61 -5.31
C SER A 107 -1.45 1.91 -4.39
N ALA A 108 -2.10 0.86 -3.90
CA ALA A 108 -3.02 0.90 -2.77
C ALA A 108 -2.28 1.00 -1.43
N LEU A 109 -0.96 0.81 -1.40
CA LEU A 109 -0.14 0.81 -0.17
C LEU A 109 0.43 2.19 0.18
N LEU A 110 0.01 3.26 -0.49
CA LEU A 110 0.41 4.61 -0.11
C LEU A 110 -0.27 5.01 1.20
N ASP A 111 0.37 4.72 2.32
CA ASP A 111 -0.10 5.06 3.66
C ASP A 111 1.11 4.99 4.63
N GLU A 112 1.26 5.99 5.49
CA GLU A 112 2.35 6.10 6.47
C GLU A 112 2.43 4.93 7.44
N LEU A 113 1.30 4.25 7.66
CA LEU A 113 1.23 3.09 8.53
C LEU A 113 1.80 1.85 7.87
N ILE A 114 2.05 1.85 6.55
CA ILE A 114 2.63 0.72 5.84
C ILE A 114 4.15 0.93 5.77
N PRO A 115 4.96 0.19 6.56
CA PRO A 115 6.41 0.38 6.56
C PRO A 115 7.08 -0.28 5.36
N GLU A 116 8.31 0.16 5.03
CA GLU A 116 9.17 -0.48 4.00
C GLU A 116 9.28 -2.00 4.21
N SER A 117 9.38 -2.44 5.45
CA SER A 117 9.57 -3.85 5.80
C SER A 117 8.39 -4.75 5.42
N PHE A 118 7.22 -4.18 5.14
CA PHE A 118 6.06 -4.94 4.65
C PHE A 118 6.18 -5.26 3.16
N VAL A 119 6.76 -4.36 2.38
CA VAL A 119 6.86 -4.49 0.93
C VAL A 119 8.18 -5.11 0.49
N ARG A 120 9.24 -4.99 1.27
CA ARG A 120 10.57 -5.50 0.92
C ARG A 120 10.60 -7.03 0.77
N LEU A 121 11.43 -7.50 -0.16
CA LEU A 121 11.81 -8.90 -0.34
C LEU A 121 13.34 -9.02 -0.40
N ASP A 122 13.89 -10.14 0.07
CA ASP A 122 15.32 -10.43 -0.07
C ASP A 122 15.61 -11.09 -1.43
N GLU A 123 14.75 -12.02 -1.86
CA GLU A 123 14.75 -12.64 -3.19
C GLU A 123 13.41 -12.42 -3.92
N PRO A 124 13.38 -12.48 -5.27
CA PRO A 124 12.19 -12.13 -6.04
C PRO A 124 10.94 -12.96 -5.73
N ASP A 125 11.10 -14.21 -5.30
CA ASP A 125 10.03 -15.17 -5.01
C ASP A 125 9.68 -15.28 -3.52
N ASP A 126 10.37 -14.53 -2.65
CA ASP A 126 10.14 -14.58 -1.21
C ASP A 126 8.73 -14.15 -0.82
N GLU A 127 8.34 -14.50 0.40
CA GLU A 127 7.10 -14.07 1.02
C GLU A 127 7.37 -12.99 2.07
N ASN A 128 6.43 -12.06 2.20
CA ASN A 128 6.36 -11.05 3.24
C ASN A 128 4.92 -10.85 3.75
N VAL A 129 4.72 -9.88 4.65
CA VAL A 129 3.39 -9.57 5.21
C VAL A 129 2.36 -9.27 4.11
N VAL A 130 2.74 -8.51 3.09
CA VAL A 130 1.84 -8.16 1.98
C VAL A 130 1.40 -9.40 1.21
N THR A 131 2.33 -10.28 0.84
CA THR A 131 1.99 -11.54 0.16
C THR A 131 1.07 -12.43 1.01
N ALA A 132 1.32 -12.50 2.32
CA ALA A 132 0.53 -13.31 3.24
C ALA A 132 -0.91 -12.77 3.37
N VAL A 133 -1.09 -11.46 3.52
CA VAL A 133 -2.42 -10.83 3.58
C VAL A 133 -3.16 -10.99 2.25
N MET A 134 -2.45 -10.86 1.13
CA MET A 134 -3.06 -11.03 -0.19
C MET A 134 -3.48 -12.47 -0.47
N ALA A 135 -2.88 -13.47 0.18
CA ALA A 135 -3.28 -14.87 0.08
C ALA A 135 -4.54 -15.23 0.90
N LEU A 136 -4.98 -14.38 1.84
CA LEU A 136 -6.16 -14.66 2.67
C LEU A 136 -7.44 -14.75 1.84
N ASP A 137 -8.23 -15.79 2.11
CA ASP A 137 -9.61 -15.94 1.63
C ASP A 137 -10.57 -15.24 2.60
N THR A 138 -10.72 -13.92 2.44
CA THR A 138 -11.55 -13.08 3.32
C THR A 138 -12.31 -12.03 2.52
N ASP A 139 -13.52 -11.73 2.98
CA ASP A 139 -14.37 -10.65 2.45
C ASP A 139 -14.05 -9.29 3.10
N LEU A 140 -13.13 -9.26 4.09
CA LEU A 140 -12.70 -8.04 4.76
C LEU A 140 -11.66 -7.29 3.93
N SER A 141 -11.62 -5.96 4.08
CA SER A 141 -10.64 -5.13 3.38
C SER A 141 -9.22 -5.54 3.75
N LYS A 142 -8.47 -6.05 2.77
CA LYS A 142 -7.05 -6.40 2.91
C LYS A 142 -6.19 -5.17 3.17
N PHE A 143 -6.56 -4.02 2.61
CA PHE A 143 -5.88 -2.75 2.89
C PHE A 143 -6.02 -2.33 4.35
N GLU A 144 -7.24 -2.32 4.92
CA GLU A 144 -7.43 -1.98 6.33
C GLU A 144 -6.71 -2.99 7.26
N LEU A 145 -6.68 -4.27 6.89
CA LEU A 145 -5.87 -5.25 7.61
C LEU A 145 -4.37 -4.88 7.59
N LEU A 146 -3.80 -4.53 6.44
CA LEU A 146 -2.40 -4.12 6.34
C LEU A 146 -2.11 -2.87 7.20
N ARG A 147 -3.01 -1.88 7.24
CA ARG A 147 -2.87 -0.69 8.10
C ARG A 147 -2.88 -1.05 9.58
N THR A 148 -3.78 -1.93 10.00
CA THR A 148 -3.83 -2.45 11.37
C THR A 148 -2.52 -3.15 11.73
N LEU A 149 -2.02 -4.02 10.85
CA LEU A 149 -0.75 -4.72 11.07
C LEU A 149 0.42 -3.73 11.19
N GLY A 150 0.43 -2.69 10.36
CA GLY A 150 1.41 -1.61 10.43
C GLY A 150 1.41 -0.88 11.79
N ARG A 151 0.21 -0.55 12.30
CA ARG A 151 0.04 0.03 13.65
C ARG A 151 0.57 -0.90 14.75
N LEU A 152 0.37 -2.21 14.64
CA LEU A 152 0.91 -3.17 15.61
C LEU A 152 2.44 -3.18 15.62
N THR A 153 3.07 -3.05 14.45
CA THR A 153 4.54 -2.90 14.38
C THR A 153 5.00 -1.60 15.04
N GLU A 154 4.32 -0.48 14.80
CA GLU A 154 4.70 0.82 15.35
C GLU A 154 4.46 0.92 16.87
N GLN A 155 3.29 0.47 17.34
CA GLN A 155 2.82 0.68 18.72
C GLN A 155 3.23 -0.44 19.68
N GLU A 156 3.15 -1.69 19.22
CA GLU A 156 3.38 -2.88 20.04
C GLU A 156 4.74 -3.53 19.75
N GLY A 157 5.48 -3.03 18.75
CA GLY A 157 6.81 -3.52 18.40
C GLY A 157 6.81 -4.94 17.81
N VAL A 158 5.68 -5.40 17.28
CA VAL A 158 5.57 -6.73 16.67
C VAL A 158 6.35 -6.74 15.36
N SER A 159 7.23 -7.72 15.19
CA SER A 159 8.08 -7.77 14.00
C SER A 159 7.28 -8.18 12.75
N PRO A 160 7.64 -7.66 11.56
CA PRO A 160 7.01 -8.07 10.30
C PRO A 160 7.05 -9.59 10.06
N ALA A 161 8.12 -10.28 10.47
CA ALA A 161 8.23 -11.73 10.35
C ALA A 161 7.24 -12.48 11.25
N GLU A 162 6.99 -12.00 12.46
CA GLU A 162 5.95 -12.54 13.34
C GLU A 162 4.56 -12.30 12.75
N LEU A 163 4.29 -11.11 12.23
CA LEU A 163 3.02 -10.79 11.58
C LEU A 163 2.77 -11.67 10.35
N GLN A 164 3.78 -11.83 9.49
CA GLN A 164 3.71 -12.73 8.33
C GLN A 164 3.38 -14.16 8.76
N THR A 165 4.03 -14.65 9.82
CA THR A 165 3.77 -16.00 10.35
C THR A 165 2.34 -16.12 10.86
N VAL A 166 1.87 -15.16 11.67
CA VAL A 166 0.51 -15.15 12.20
C VAL A 166 -0.52 -15.12 11.07
N VAL A 167 -0.36 -14.22 10.11
CA VAL A 167 -1.26 -14.12 8.95
C VAL A 167 -1.22 -15.41 8.11
N GLY A 168 -0.03 -15.98 7.90
CA GLY A 168 0.12 -17.26 7.20
C GLY A 168 -0.66 -18.39 7.86
N THR A 169 -0.70 -18.46 9.20
CA THR A 169 -1.51 -19.47 9.91
C THR A 169 -3.01 -19.25 9.77
N LEU A 170 -3.47 -18.04 9.46
CA LEU A 170 -4.90 -17.78 9.22
C LEU A 170 -5.38 -18.43 7.91
N ASN A 171 -4.50 -18.66 6.94
CA ASN A 171 -4.85 -19.36 5.70
C ASN A 171 -5.30 -20.82 5.93
N ASP A 172 -4.98 -21.41 7.08
CA ASP A 172 -5.43 -22.76 7.45
C ASP A 172 -6.88 -22.78 7.96
N LEU A 173 -7.46 -21.61 8.26
CA LEU A 173 -8.87 -21.48 8.65
C LEU A 173 -9.75 -21.39 7.41
N ASP A 174 -11.01 -21.83 7.51
CA ASP A 174 -11.99 -21.52 6.45
C ASP A 174 -12.35 -20.03 6.45
N GLY A 175 -12.74 -19.49 5.28
CA GLY A 175 -12.98 -18.06 5.11
C GLY A 175 -13.96 -17.43 6.11
N LYS A 176 -14.99 -18.17 6.56
CA LYS A 176 -15.94 -17.67 7.58
C LYS A 176 -15.33 -17.58 8.96
N ASN A 177 -14.43 -18.49 9.30
CA ASN A 177 -13.70 -18.47 10.56
C ASN A 177 -12.59 -17.40 10.54
N ILE A 178 -11.94 -17.18 9.40
CA ILE A 178 -11.00 -16.06 9.18
C ILE A 178 -11.72 -14.73 9.42
N ASP A 179 -12.83 -14.50 8.73
CA ASP A 179 -13.62 -13.27 8.80
C ASP A 179 -14.08 -12.91 10.21
N ARG A 180 -14.45 -13.92 11.00
CA ARG A 180 -14.81 -13.71 12.41
C ARG A 180 -13.58 -13.36 13.23
N TYR A 181 -12.50 -14.12 13.07
CA TYR A 181 -11.27 -13.91 13.80
C TYR A 181 -10.69 -12.50 13.56
N LEU A 182 -10.60 -12.09 12.30
CA LEU A 182 -10.08 -10.77 11.91
C LEU A 182 -10.92 -9.63 12.52
N ARG A 183 -12.26 -9.70 12.48
CA ARG A 183 -13.15 -8.70 13.10
C ARG A 183 -13.09 -8.69 14.64
N ASP A 184 -12.85 -9.84 15.26
CA ASP A 184 -12.88 -9.92 16.73
C ASP A 184 -11.52 -9.56 17.35
N GLN A 185 -10.42 -9.68 16.61
CA GLN A 185 -9.05 -9.60 17.15
C GLN A 185 -8.18 -8.52 16.53
N LEU A 186 -8.46 -8.06 15.31
CA LEU A 186 -7.55 -7.19 14.56
C LEU A 186 -8.23 -5.90 14.04
N LEU A 187 -9.42 -6.00 13.46
CA LEU A 187 -10.18 -4.86 12.91
C LEU A 187 -11.23 -4.34 13.89
#